data_AF-A0A7Z6SQ65-F1
#
_entry.id   AF-A0A7Z6SQ65-F1
#
_cell.length_a   1.000
_cell.length_b   1.000
_cell.length_c   1.000
_cell.angle_alpha   90.00
_cell.angle_beta   90.00
_cell.angle_gamma   90.00
#
_symmetry.space_group_name_H-M   'P 1'
#
loop_
_entity.id
_entity.type
_entity.pdbx_description
1 polymer ?
#
loop_
_entity_poly.entity_id
_entity_poly.type
_entity_poly.pdbx_seq_one_letter_code
_entity_poly.pdbx_strand_id
1 'polypeptide(L)'
;ESEYQFSKYHFEVASITRLLGMFKNAQAEALHCLENKLPLPAYDFVMLCSHFFNILDARKAISVAERQNYILQIRDLAKGCAILYKEQEEEREERLKNALSKA
;
A
#
# COMPACT_ATOMS: atom_id res chain seq x y z
N GLU A 1 -19.29 -14.03 -14.65
CA GLU A 1 -18.72 -12.80 -15.25
C GLU A 1 -17.47 -12.29 -14.54
N SER A 2 -17.54 -11.82 -13.29
CA SER A 2 -16.39 -11.24 -12.56
C SER A 2 -15.10 -12.09 -12.59
N GLU A 3 -15.16 -13.35 -12.14
CA GLU A 3 -14.01 -14.27 -12.10
C GLU A 3 -13.32 -14.45 -13.45
N TYR A 4 -14.11 -14.54 -14.53
CA TYR A 4 -13.58 -14.67 -15.89
C TYR A 4 -12.78 -13.42 -16.28
N GLN A 5 -13.37 -12.23 -16.10
CA GLN A 5 -12.73 -10.97 -16.48
C GLN A 5 -11.47 -10.68 -15.64
N PHE A 6 -11.54 -10.88 -14.32
CA PHE A 6 -10.39 -10.64 -13.45
C PHE A 6 -9.27 -11.65 -13.67
N SER A 7 -9.59 -12.93 -13.91
CA SER A 7 -8.58 -13.93 -14.27
C SER A 7 -7.88 -13.56 -15.58
N LYS A 8 -8.66 -13.20 -16.62
CA LYS A 8 -8.11 -12.75 -17.91
C LYS A 8 -7.17 -11.56 -17.74
N TYR A 9 -7.56 -10.59 -16.91
CA TYR A 9 -6.72 -9.45 -16.60
C TYR A 9 -5.42 -9.86 -15.88
N HIS A 10 -5.53 -10.55 -14.74
CA HIS A 10 -4.40 -10.88 -13.86
C HIS A 10 -3.40 -11.82 -14.52
N PHE A 11 -3.83 -12.73 -15.39
CA PHE A 11 -2.95 -13.73 -15.98
C PHE A 11 -2.48 -13.38 -17.39
N GLU A 12 -3.16 -12.51 -18.12
CA GLU A 12 -2.88 -12.31 -19.55
C GLU A 12 -2.76 -10.84 -19.96
N VAL A 13 -3.71 -9.99 -19.57
CA VAL A 13 -3.85 -8.63 -20.16
C VAL A 13 -3.08 -7.56 -19.38
N ALA A 14 -2.90 -7.71 -18.07
CA ALA A 14 -2.31 -6.66 -17.25
C ALA A 14 -0.92 -6.24 -17.73
N SER A 15 -0.73 -4.92 -17.89
CA SER A 15 0.53 -4.33 -18.38
C SER A 15 1.56 -4.29 -17.26
N ILE A 16 2.60 -5.12 -17.39
CA ILE A 16 3.69 -5.24 -16.42
C ILE A 16 4.39 -3.89 -16.20
N THR A 17 4.78 -3.19 -17.27
CA THR A 17 5.47 -1.88 -17.18
C THR A 17 4.65 -0.83 -16.44
N ARG A 18 3.34 -0.74 -16.73
CA ARG A 18 2.45 0.21 -16.06
C ARG A 18 2.29 -0.12 -14.58
N LEU A 19 2.10 -1.39 -14.25
CA LEU A 19 1.95 -1.85 -12.87
C LEU A 19 3.23 -1.64 -12.04
N LEU A 20 4.41 -1.85 -12.63
CA LEU A 20 5.68 -1.53 -11.98
C LEU A 20 5.80 -0.02 -11.70
N GLY A 21 5.39 0.83 -12.63
CA GLY A 21 5.33 2.28 -12.42
C GLY A 21 4.35 2.67 -11.32
N MET A 22 3.15 2.07 -11.31
CA MET A 22 2.14 2.29 -10.27
C MET A 22 2.62 1.86 -8.89
N PHE A 23 3.30 0.71 -8.79
CA PHE A 23 3.92 0.25 -7.55
C PHE A 23 4.94 1.28 -7.02
N LYS A 24 5.87 1.73 -7.87
CA LYS A 24 6.89 2.71 -7.49
C LYS A 24 6.28 4.04 -7.04
N ASN A 25 5.26 4.52 -7.74
CA ASN A 25 4.59 5.76 -7.38
C ASN A 25 3.84 5.62 -6.05
N ALA A 26 3.09 4.54 -5.85
CA ALA A 26 2.40 4.28 -4.59
C ALA A 26 3.38 4.13 -3.42
N GLN A 27 4.51 3.45 -3.63
CA GLN A 27 5.56 3.33 -2.63
C GLN A 27 6.15 4.69 -2.25
N ALA A 28 6.47 5.53 -3.23
CA ALA A 28 7.00 6.87 -2.98
C ALA A 28 6.00 7.72 -2.19
N GLU A 29 4.72 7.64 -2.54
CA GLU A 29 3.67 8.39 -1.85
C GLU A 29 3.43 7.87 -0.42
N ALA A 30 3.51 6.55 -0.20
CA ALA A 30 3.46 5.96 1.13
C ALA A 30 4.60 6.50 2.02
N LEU A 31 5.83 6.55 1.48
CA LEU A 31 6.99 7.12 2.19
C LEU A 31 6.79 8.60 2.48
N HIS A 32 6.33 9.37 1.48
CA HIS A 32 6.07 10.79 1.65
C HIS A 32 5.02 11.06 2.75
N CYS A 33 3.96 10.26 2.81
CA CYS A 33 2.97 10.34 3.88
C CYS A 33 3.57 9.99 5.26
N LEU A 34 4.44 8.97 5.35
CA LEU A 34 5.13 8.62 6.59
C LEU A 34 6.06 9.74 7.07
N GLU A 35 6.82 10.37 6.16
CA GLU A 35 7.69 11.52 6.46
C GLU A 35 6.90 12.71 7.02
N ASN A 36 5.68 12.90 6.53
CA ASN A 36 4.77 13.94 6.99
C ASN A 36 3.89 13.52 8.19
N LYS A 37 4.20 12.38 8.82
CA LYS A 37 3.47 11.87 9.99
C LYS A 37 1.98 11.63 9.73
N LEU A 38 1.62 11.18 8.52
CA LEU A 38 0.25 10.87 8.10
C LEU A 38 0.07 9.35 7.90
N PRO A 39 -0.10 8.55 8.97
CA PRO A 39 -0.10 7.09 8.87
C PRO A 39 -1.31 6.51 8.13
N LEU A 40 -2.47 7.18 8.19
CA LEU A 40 -3.69 6.70 7.53
C LEU A 40 -3.60 6.79 6.00
N PRO A 41 -3.25 7.96 5.39
CA PRO A 41 -2.97 8.03 3.96
C PRO A 41 -1.82 7.12 3.52
N ALA A 42 -0.75 7.03 4.32
CA ALA A 42 0.36 6.13 4.03
C ALA A 42 -0.11 4.67 3.86
N TYR A 43 -1.00 4.22 4.75
CA TYR A 43 -1.53 2.86 4.72
C TYR A 43 -2.38 2.57 3.48
N ASP A 44 -3.16 3.53 2.98
CA ASP A 44 -3.89 3.36 1.71
C ASP A 44 -2.93 3.09 0.55
N PHE A 45 -1.81 3.80 0.48
CA PHE A 45 -0.78 3.54 -0.54
C PHE A 45 -0.05 2.22 -0.34
N VAL A 46 0.12 1.74 0.90
CA VAL A 46 0.63 0.38 1.18
C VAL A 46 -0.33 -0.68 0.62
N MET A 47 -1.64 -0.49 0.77
CA MET A 47 -2.64 -1.40 0.19
C MET A 47 -2.57 -1.42 -1.34
N LEU A 48 -2.35 -0.27 -1.97
CA LEU A 48 -2.10 -0.18 -3.42
C LEU A 48 -0.82 -0.90 -3.83
N CYS A 49 0.28 -0.73 -3.08
CA CYS A 49 1.52 -1.47 -3.32
C CYS A 49 1.30 -2.98 -3.28
N SER A 50 0.60 -3.47 -2.25
CA SER A 50 0.24 -4.89 -2.13
C SER A 50 -0.62 -5.38 -3.30
N HIS A 51 -1.58 -4.57 -3.73
CA HIS A 51 -2.45 -4.92 -4.84
C HIS A 51 -1.67 -5.03 -6.17
N PHE A 52 -0.85 -4.04 -6.50
CA PHE A 52 -0.06 -4.06 -7.74
C PHE A 52 0.97 -5.18 -7.74
N PHE A 53 1.60 -5.45 -6.58
CA PHE A 53 2.48 -6.61 -6.41
C PHE A 53 1.74 -7.92 -6.71
N ASN A 54 0.54 -8.12 -6.17
CA ASN A 54 -0.22 -9.35 -6.41
C ASN A 54 -0.56 -9.55 -7.90
N ILE A 55 -0.88 -8.48 -8.64
CA ILE A 55 -1.13 -8.58 -10.08
C ILE A 55 0.16 -8.92 -10.84
N LEU A 56 1.27 -8.23 -10.53
CA LEU A 56 2.57 -8.50 -11.17
C LEU A 56 3.04 -9.93 -10.92
N ASP A 57 2.79 -10.43 -9.72
CA ASP A 57 3.09 -11.78 -9.30
C ASP A 57 2.23 -12.82 -10.06
N ALA A 58 0.92 -12.57 -10.19
CA ALA A 58 0.03 -13.39 -11.00
C ALA A 58 0.43 -13.41 -12.49
N ARG A 59 0.96 -12.29 -13.01
CA ARG A 59 1.53 -12.21 -14.37
C ARG A 59 2.86 -12.95 -14.52
N LYS A 60 3.42 -13.52 -13.44
CA LYS A 60 4.75 -14.15 -13.40
C LYS A 60 5.86 -13.21 -13.88
N ALA A 61 5.67 -11.91 -13.65
CA ALA A 61 6.58 -10.86 -14.07
C ALA A 61 7.74 -10.63 -13.09
N ILE A 62 7.69 -11.29 -11.93
CA ILE A 62 8.61 -11.11 -10.81
C ILE A 62 9.33 -12.43 -10.54
N SER A 63 10.65 -12.43 -10.49
CA SER A 63 11.46 -13.58 -10.09
C SER A 63 11.32 -13.88 -8.59
N VAL A 64 11.76 -15.07 -8.15
CA VAL A 64 11.71 -15.45 -6.73
C VAL A 64 12.48 -14.46 -5.84
N ALA A 65 13.65 -14.01 -6.29
CA ALA A 65 14.46 -13.04 -5.55
C ALA A 65 13.78 -11.66 -5.49
N GLU A 66 13.22 -11.18 -6.61
CA GLU A 66 12.49 -9.92 -6.64
C GLU A 66 11.23 -9.98 -5.76
N ARG A 67 10.53 -11.12 -5.73
CA ARG A 67 9.34 -11.31 -4.89
C ARG A 67 9.66 -11.08 -3.43
N GLN A 68 10.76 -11.66 -2.93
CA GLN A 68 11.20 -11.44 -1.54
C GLN A 68 11.47 -9.96 -1.26
N ASN A 69 12.12 -9.26 -2.19
CA ASN A 69 12.41 -7.84 -2.07
C ASN A 69 11.12 -6.98 -2.02
N TYR A 70 10.15 -7.23 -2.91
CA TYR A 70 8.87 -6.53 -2.89
C TYR A 70 8.10 -6.75 -1.58
N ILE A 71 8.06 -8.00 -1.08
CA ILE A 71 7.40 -8.32 0.18
C ILE A 71 8.05 -7.58 1.35
N LEU A 72 9.38 -7.52 1.40
CA LEU A 72 10.11 -6.77 2.44
C LEU A 72 9.76 -5.29 2.40
N GLN A 73 9.77 -4.67 1.21
CA GLN A 73 9.42 -3.26 1.04
C GLN A 73 7.99 -2.96 1.53
N ILE A 74 7.00 -3.75 1.11
CA ILE A 74 5.60 -3.58 1.53
C ILE A 74 5.49 -3.74 3.06
N ARG A 75 6.15 -4.76 3.63
CA ARG A 75 6.14 -5.03 5.07
C ARG A 75 6.73 -3.88 5.87
N ASP A 76 7.83 -3.31 5.40
CA ASP A 76 8.52 -2.23 6.11
C ASP A 76 7.67 -0.95 6.10
N LEU A 77 6.99 -0.64 4.99
CA LEU A 77 6.01 0.45 4.94
C LEU A 77 4.82 0.21 5.87
N ALA A 78 4.23 -1.00 5.85
CA ALA A 78 3.12 -1.36 6.71
C ALA A 78 3.48 -1.24 8.19
N LYS A 79 4.68 -1.71 8.55
CA LYS A 79 5.23 -1.58 9.90
C LYS A 79 5.43 -0.11 10.28
N GLY A 80 5.96 0.71 9.38
CA GLY A 80 6.08 2.16 9.59
C GLY A 80 4.74 2.81 9.87
N CYS A 81 3.70 2.47 9.10
CA CYS A 81 2.33 2.95 9.33
C CYS A 81 1.81 2.55 10.72
N ALA A 82 1.97 1.28 11.10
CA ALA A 82 1.48 0.76 12.37
C ALA A 82 2.18 1.40 13.58
N ILE A 83 3.50 1.56 13.52
CA ILE A 83 4.30 2.22 14.56
C ILE A 83 3.84 3.67 14.71
N LEU A 84 3.83 4.43 13.62
CA LEU A 84 3.45 5.84 13.64
C LEU A 84 2.02 6.05 14.11
N TYR A 85 1.08 5.20 13.69
CA TYR A 85 -0.30 5.25 14.14
C TYR A 85 -0.42 5.02 15.64
N LYS A 86 0.37 4.08 16.19
CA LYS A 86 0.40 3.79 17.62
C LYS A 86 1.07 4.91 18.42
N GLU A 87 2.15 5.49 17.92
CA GLU A 87 2.84 6.62 18.54
C GLU A 87 1.92 7.86 18.64
N GLN A 88 1.02 8.06 17.67
CA GLN A 88 0.07 9.17 17.65
C GLN A 88 -1.23 8.90 18.43
N GLU A 89 -1.36 7.80 19.16
CA GLU A 89 -2.63 7.37 19.75
C GLU A 89 -3.23 8.43 20.68
N GLU A 90 -2.45 8.96 21.62
CA GLU A 90 -2.91 9.98 22.57
C GLU A 90 -3.39 11.26 21.86
N GLU A 91 -2.59 11.81 20.94
CA GLU A 91 -2.95 13.00 20.18
C GLU A 91 -4.19 12.78 19.29
N ARG A 92 -4.34 11.57 18.73
CA ARG A 92 -5.51 11.21 17.93
C ARG A 92 -6.78 11.17 18.79
N GLU A 93 -6.70 10.58 19.98
CA GLU A 93 -7.82 10.57 20.92
C GLU A 93 -8.23 11.99 21.33
N GLU A 94 -7.26 12.88 21.54
CA GLU A 94 -7.53 14.29 21.84
C GLU A 94 -8.24 14.99 20.66
N ARG A 95 -7.75 14.81 19.43
CA ARG A 95 -8.42 15.34 18.22
C ARG A 95 -9.86 14.85 18.10
N LEU A 96 -10.12 13.57 18.38
CA LEU A 96 -11.46 12.99 18.35
C LEU A 96 -12.38 13.59 19.43
N LYS A 97 -11.90 13.69 20.68
CA LYS A 97 -12.65 14.33 21.77
C LYS A 97 -13.02 15.77 21.42
N ASN A 98 -12.08 16.52 20.85
CA ASN A 98 -12.28 17.91 20.44
C ASN A 98 -13.24 18.06 19.25
N ALA A 99 -13.28 17.08 18.34
CA ALA A 99 -14.25 17.07 17.24
C ALA A 99 -15.67 16.79 17.75
N LEU A 100 -15.82 15.86 18.70
CA LEU A 100 -17.11 15.49 19.28
C LEU A 100 -17.68 16.57 20.20
N SER A 101 -16.86 17.35 20.89
CA SER A 101 -17.32 18.45 21.74
C SER A 101 -17.78 19.69 20.97
N LYS A 102 -17.43 19.79 19.68
CA LYS A 102 -17.83 20.88 18.76
C LYS A 102 -19.04 20.55 17.90
N ALA A 103 -19.53 19.31 17.94
CA ALA A 103 -20.71 18.83 17.23
C ALA A 103 -21.95 18.90 18.12
#